data_AF-K2AF56-F1
#
_entry.id   AF-K2AF56-F1
#
_cell.length_a   1.000
_cell.length_b   1.000
_cell.length_c   1.000
_cell.angle_alpha   90.00
_cell.angle_beta   90.00
_cell.angle_gamma   90.00
#
_symmetry.space_group_name_H-M   'P 1'
#
loop_
_entity.id
_entity.type
_entity.pdbx_description
1 polymer ?
#
loop_
_entity_poly.entity_id
_entity_poly.type
_entity_poly.pdbx_seq_one_letter_code
_entity_poly.pdbx_strand_id
1 'polypeptide(L)' 'MFALRVNKLVDKFPERKQRRRKWFSAEKAARKVNEPELRQLLGHLEGHLGEDAGLVIA' A
#
# COMPACT_ATOMS: atom_id res chain seq x y z
N MET A 1 21.52 -3.24 15.10
CA MET A 1 20.80 -3.38 13.82
C MET A 1 21.30 -4.66 13.16
N PHE A 2 20.43 -5.63 12.88
CA PHE A 2 20.83 -6.88 12.23
C PHE A 2 20.34 -6.87 10.78
N ALA A 3 21.22 -6.50 9.86
CA ALA A 3 20.91 -6.60 8.43
C ALA A 3 21.08 -8.06 7.99
N LEU A 4 20.02 -8.66 7.46
CA LEU A 4 20.08 -9.98 6.84
C LEU A 4 20.33 -9.81 5.34
N ARG A 5 21.29 -10.56 4.80
CA ARG A 5 21.52 -10.61 3.34
C ARG A 5 20.37 -11.38 2.68
N VAL A 6 19.63 -10.71 1.80
CA VAL A 6 18.59 -11.36 0.97
C VAL A 6 19.28 -12.28 -0.03
N ASN A 7 19.02 -13.58 0.06
CA ASN A 7 19.58 -14.57 -0.86
C ASN A 7 18.74 -14.73 -2.14
N LYS A 8 17.41 -14.74 -2.01
CA LYS A 8 16.48 -14.90 -3.14
C LYS A 8 15.10 -14.33 -2.83
N LEU A 9 14.42 -13.87 -3.88
CA LEU A 9 12.98 -13.57 -3.85
C LEU A 9 12.22 -14.81 -4.33
N VAL A 10 11.14 -15.15 -3.64
CA VAL A 10 10.30 -16.32 -3.99
C VAL A 10 8.87 -15.89 -4.25
N ASP A 11 8.33 -16.33 -5.40
CA ASP A 11 6.94 -16.05 -5.76
C ASP A 11 5.94 -16.95 -5.03
N LYS A 12 6.39 -18.08 -4.46
CA LYS A 12 5.57 -19.05 -3.73
C LYS A 12 6.09 -19.15 -2.29
N PHE A 13 5.26 -18.72 -1.34
CA PHE A 13 5.50 -18.78 0.10
C PHE A 13 4.21 -19.18 0.84
N PRO A 14 4.27 -19.76 2.07
CA PRO A 14 3.13 -20.37 2.75
C PRO A 14 1.93 -19.42 2.93
N GLU A 15 2.19 -18.16 3.30
CA GLU A 15 1.19 -17.14 3.61
C GLU A 15 0.62 -16.46 2.35
N ARG A 16 1.13 -16.79 1.15
CA ARG A 16 0.80 -16.07 -0.09
C ARG A 16 -0.69 -16.03 -0.37
N LYS A 17 -1.42 -17.07 0.03
CA LYS A 17 -2.87 -17.21 -0.16
C LYS A 17 -3.71 -16.52 0.92
N GLN A 18 -3.12 -16.10 2.03
CA GLN A 18 -3.87 -15.46 3.12
C GLN A 18 -4.30 -14.03 2.74
N ARG A 19 -3.56 -13.36 1.84
CA ARG A 19 -3.87 -12.00 1.40
C ARG A 19 -4.77 -12.03 0.17
N ARG A 20 -6.03 -11.59 0.31
CA ARG A 20 -6.89 -11.25 -0.82
C ARG A 20 -6.60 -9.81 -1.24
N ARG A 21 -5.90 -9.62 -2.36
CA ARG A 21 -5.62 -8.29 -2.92
C ARG A 21 -6.75 -7.87 -3.84
N LYS A 22 -7.17 -6.60 -3.74
CA LYS A 22 -8.14 -5.96 -4.63
C LYS A 22 -7.81 -4.48 -4.68
N TRP A 23 -7.93 -3.89 -5.87
CA TRP A 23 -7.78 -2.46 -6.06
C TRP A 23 -9.08 -1.73 -5.65
N PHE A 24 -8.92 -0.56 -5.03
CA PHE A 24 -10.01 0.29 -4.55
C PHE A 24 -9.67 1.75 -4.87
N SER A 25 -10.67 2.62 -4.94
CA SER A 25 -10.43 4.07 -4.77
C SER A 25 -9.98 4.35 -3.34
N ALA A 26 -9.31 5.48 -3.12
CA ALA A 26 -8.79 5.85 -1.81
C ALA A 26 -9.92 5.91 -0.76
N GLU A 27 -11.05 6.53 -1.14
CA GLU A 27 -12.27 6.58 -0.31
C GLU A 27 -12.78 5.18 0.07
N LYS A 28 -12.88 4.26 -0.89
CA LYS A 28 -13.34 2.88 -0.63
C LYS A 28 -12.35 2.09 0.22
N ALA A 29 -11.05 2.37 0.12
CA ALA A 29 -10.02 1.77 0.94
C ALA A 29 -10.12 2.26 2.39
N ALA A 30 -10.26 3.56 2.61
CA ALA A 30 -10.43 4.18 3.93
C ALA A 30 -11.63 3.58 4.69
N ARG A 31 -12.76 3.37 4.01
CA ARG A 31 -13.96 2.76 4.64
C ARG A 31 -13.77 1.30 5.05
N LYS A 32 -12.82 0.57 4.46
CA LYS A 32 -12.63 -0.87 4.66
C LYS A 32 -11.52 -1.22 5.65
N VAL A 33 -10.61 -0.30 5.91
CA VAL A 33 -9.50 -0.54 6.84
C VAL A 33 -9.99 -0.42 8.28
N ASN A 34 -9.60 -1.37 9.12
CA ASN A 34 -9.93 -1.34 10.55
C ASN A 34 -9.04 -0.36 11.32
N GLU A 35 -7.79 -0.20 10.87
CA GLU A 35 -6.80 0.68 11.49
C GLU A 35 -7.18 2.17 11.35
N PRO A 36 -7.43 2.90 12.45
CA PRO A 36 -7.95 4.27 12.40
C PRO A 36 -6.99 5.27 11.76
N GLU A 37 -5.69 5.20 12.06
CA GLU A 37 -4.70 6.13 11.52
C GLU A 37 -4.53 5.92 10.01
N LEU A 38 -4.51 4.66 9.58
CA LEU A 38 -4.45 4.33 8.16
C LEU A 38 -5.71 4.75 7.40
N ARG A 39 -6.88 4.70 8.04
CA ARG A 39 -8.12 5.24 7.45
C ARG A 39 -7.99 6.73 7.17
N GLN A 40 -7.45 7.49 8.13
CA GLN A 40 -7.24 8.93 7.95
C GLN A 40 -6.26 9.20 6.81
N LEU A 41 -5.13 8.49 6.77
CA LEU A 41 -4.15 8.65 5.70
C LEU A 41 -4.76 8.36 4.32
N LEU A 42 -5.49 7.26 4.17
CA LEU A 42 -6.16 6.89 2.92
C LEU A 42 -7.23 7.90 2.51
N GLY A 43 -7.94 8.52 3.46
CA GLY A 43 -8.93 9.55 3.19
C GLY A 43 -8.35 10.84 2.60
N HIS A 44 -7.11 11.18 2.95
CA HIS A 44 -6.42 12.38 2.45
C HIS A 44 -5.56 12.10 1.20
N LEU A 45 -5.48 10.84 0.76
CA LEU A 45 -4.57 10.41 -0.30
C LEU A 45 -4.86 11.11 -1.64
N GLU A 46 -6.14 11.28 -2.02
CA GLU A 46 -6.50 11.93 -3.29
C GLU A 46 -6.07 13.40 -3.35
N GLY A 47 -6.04 14.10 -2.22
CA GLY A 47 -5.52 15.46 -2.13
C GLY A 47 -4.00 15.56 -2.29
N HIS A 48 -3.26 14.49 -1.97
CA HIS A 48 -1.79 14.44 -2.09
C HIS A 48 -1.33 13.94 -3.46
N LEU A 49 -2.15 13.14 -4.16
CA LEU A 49 -1.84 12.68 -5.53
C LEU A 49 -1.71 13.82 -6.55
N GLY A 50 -2.27 15.00 -6.25
CA GLY A 50 -2.14 16.20 -7.07
C GLY A 50 -0.78 16.91 -6.93
N GLU A 51 -0.02 16.65 -5.87
CA GLU A 51 1.27 17.31 -5.62
C GLU A 51 2.42 16.57 -6.33
N ASP A 52 2.32 15.24 -6.46
CA ASP A 52 3.36 14.38 -7.09
C ASP A 52 3.13 14.10 -8.59
N ALA A 53 1.96 14.45 -9.15
CA ALA A 53 1.66 14.21 -10.58
C ALA A 53 2.59 14.97 -11.54
N GLY A 54 3.35 15.96 -11.05
CA GLY A 54 4.38 16.68 -11.80
C GLY A 54 5.76 16.00 -11.85
N LEU A 55 6.00 14.92 -11.10
CA LEU A 55 7.34 14.34 -10.96
C LEU A 55 7.58 13.06 -11.79
N VAL A 56 6.56 12.52 -12.48
CA VAL A 56 6.65 11.22 -13.18
C VAL A 56 6.60 11.36 -14.72
N ILE A 57 6.77 12.57 -15.25
CA ILE A 57 7.02 12.80 -16.67
C ILE A 57 8.28 13.66 -16.83
N ALA A 58 9.44 13.05 -16.58
CA ALA A 58 10.75 13.53 -17.02
C ALA A 58 11.57 12.34 -17.50
#